data_AF-A0A344TIE4-F1
#
_entry.id   AF-A0A344TIE4-F1
#
_cell.length_a   1.000
_cell.length_b   1.000
_cell.length_c   1.000
_cell.angle_alpha   90.00
_cell.angle_beta   90.00
_cell.angle_gamma   90.00
#
_symmetry.space_group_name_H-M   'P 1'
#
loop_
_entity.id
_entity.type
_entity.pdbx_description
1 polymer ?
#
loop_
_entity_poly.entity_id
_entity_poly.type
_entity_poly.pdbx_seq_one_letter_code
_entity_poly.pdbx_strand_id
1 'polypeptide(L)'
;MRNPTLLFCLFAVGCILTVNTNTYAQHDHHVDDNKKNHDHLAHMQASRAQTFYIHTLPPPKLMTGIGQSKMKIETKSEKAQQYFNQGLNLLHDFWDFEAYRAFKEAIRQDSTAVMPYWGLIQTAGPEEDSVYKSVKQRAIKQLKVLVKTANEHEKLYAEMALLSDSLKEKAYPEIVKKYELIVHKFPDDIDAKLMLALGKMSGFDTDLNPNDGMIYSEYLLRDIQRADPNNHAFHHYWIHQMEHCCPEKALQSADLLTSLAPTSGHIVHMPGHIYNRVGDYKKAHDSFVAAVKVDSAYMKKEGVQEVDNWNYIHNINYLINNCVHDGRHNEGLYYAEKLKSMPVTKERKKAYDGTFFQQGTLAPAKMEMAFGYWDKAVVQLEKILDKDTVYSVSNMDFKNGLLLFCKGMDALAKGKLNEATQLSNNLDAFLWRNEKQAGKDSTLSKWLQNPLNTASLELQGCIKSEEGNYAQAIKLLEKAQKQELELGYGEPPLYARPVAVSLARTHEKAGQWDKALDAYNALLKRFPNSVYVYHAMLNVYVQKNDPDKIKELEIKLKEASKYGDKGIYAIAKKR
;
A
#
# COMPACT_ATOMS: atom_id res chain seq x y z
N MET A 1 6.85 47.83 66.57
CA MET A 1 7.51 49.04 66.01
C MET A 1 7.84 48.78 64.55
N ARG A 2 7.49 49.72 63.67
CA ARG A 2 7.74 49.78 62.21
C ARG A 2 7.22 48.61 61.33
N ASN A 3 6.72 49.03 60.17
CA ASN A 3 6.04 48.24 59.13
C ASN A 3 6.73 48.60 57.76
N PRO A 4 6.20 48.34 56.54
CA PRO A 4 6.87 47.51 55.53
C PRO A 4 7.25 48.27 54.23
N THR A 5 7.35 47.57 53.07
CA THR A 5 6.96 47.96 51.67
C THR A 5 8.04 47.81 50.57
N LEU A 6 7.57 47.66 49.31
CA LEU A 6 8.22 47.54 47.97
C LEU A 6 8.72 46.12 47.57
N LEU A 7 8.30 45.44 46.48
CA LEU A 7 7.65 45.73 45.16
C LEU A 7 8.62 45.96 43.97
N PHE A 8 8.23 45.43 42.79
CA PHE A 8 8.86 45.28 41.44
C PHE A 8 9.56 43.91 41.20
N CYS A 9 9.28 43.05 40.19
CA CYS A 9 8.67 43.05 38.83
C CYS A 9 9.69 42.86 37.69
N LEU A 10 9.42 41.88 36.79
CA LEU A 10 10.06 41.62 35.47
C LEU A 10 11.54 41.14 35.57
N PHE A 11 12.13 40.25 34.75
CA PHE A 11 11.83 39.43 33.55
C PHE A 11 12.88 38.27 33.52
N ALA A 12 12.91 37.20 32.71
CA ALA A 12 12.05 36.58 31.67
C ALA A 12 12.52 35.12 31.39
N VAL A 13 11.70 34.31 30.70
CA VAL A 13 12.02 33.18 29.75
C VAL A 13 13.10 32.13 30.10
N GLY A 14 12.74 30.83 30.05
CA GLY A 14 13.77 29.77 30.09
C GLY A 14 13.36 28.28 30.01
N CYS A 15 12.08 27.90 30.08
CA CYS A 15 11.68 26.47 30.02
C CYS A 15 10.94 26.13 28.72
N ILE A 16 11.70 25.70 27.71
CA ILE A 16 11.14 25.02 26.53
C ILE A 16 10.84 23.57 26.93
N LEU A 17 9.58 23.28 27.28
CA LEU A 17 9.05 21.92 27.27
C LEU A 17 8.54 21.62 25.86
N THR A 18 9.38 20.98 25.04
CA THR A 18 8.98 20.39 23.76
C THR A 18 8.02 19.23 23.99
N VAL A 19 6.72 19.51 23.94
CA VAL A 19 5.66 18.48 23.86
C VAL A 19 5.31 18.26 22.39
N ASN A 20 6.12 17.43 21.75
CA ASN A 20 5.84 16.73 20.50
C ASN A 20 5.68 15.23 20.85
N THR A 21 4.93 14.38 20.14
CA THR A 21 3.91 14.49 19.08
C THR A 21 3.33 13.09 19.04
N ASN A 22 2.03 12.87 19.24
CA ASN A 22 1.42 11.55 19.08
C ASN A 22 -0.09 11.66 18.87
N THR A 23 -0.45 12.18 17.71
CA THR A 23 -1.80 12.09 17.13
C THR A 23 -1.66 11.65 15.66
N TYR A 24 -2.75 11.16 15.07
CA TYR A 24 -2.95 10.35 13.86
C TYR A 24 -2.23 10.70 12.51
N ALA A 25 -0.90 10.89 12.46
CA ALA A 25 -0.14 10.82 11.18
C ALA A 25 1.24 10.14 11.24
N GLN A 26 1.79 9.93 12.43
CA GLN A 26 2.94 9.02 12.64
C GLN A 26 2.73 8.29 13.97
N HIS A 27 1.87 7.28 13.94
CA HIS A 27 1.81 6.29 15.02
C HIS A 27 2.46 5.01 14.53
N ASP A 28 3.69 4.85 15.02
CA ASP A 28 4.42 3.63 15.33
C ASP A 28 3.91 2.29 14.80
N HIS A 29 4.86 1.46 14.33
CA HIS A 29 4.67 0.03 14.09
C HIS A 29 4.47 -0.79 15.39
N HIS A 30 4.06 -0.16 16.50
CA HIS A 30 3.75 -0.82 17.77
C HIS A 30 2.32 -1.40 17.81
N VAL A 31 1.90 -2.03 16.71
CA VAL A 31 1.02 -3.21 16.80
C VAL A 31 1.91 -4.36 17.27
N ASP A 32 2.13 -4.44 18.59
CA ASP A 32 2.70 -5.58 19.33
C ASP A 32 3.65 -6.46 18.49
N ASP A 33 4.94 -6.09 18.40
CA ASP A 33 6.03 -6.68 17.58
C ASP A 33 6.18 -8.22 17.68
N ASN A 34 5.39 -8.90 18.52
CA ASN A 34 5.27 -10.34 18.66
C ASN A 34 4.11 -10.98 17.87
N LYS A 35 3.20 -10.21 17.25
CA LYS A 35 2.09 -10.75 16.46
C LYS A 35 2.47 -10.84 14.98
N LYS A 36 2.43 -12.06 14.45
CA LYS A 36 2.78 -12.41 13.06
C LYS A 36 1.77 -11.94 11.99
N ASN A 37 0.86 -11.04 12.33
CA ASN A 37 -0.36 -10.82 11.54
C ASN A 37 -0.38 -9.42 10.93
N HIS A 38 -0.70 -9.37 9.64
CA HIS A 38 -1.02 -8.14 8.93
C HIS A 38 -2.40 -7.62 9.38
N ASP A 39 -2.50 -6.32 9.66
CA ASP A 39 -3.78 -5.61 9.85
C ASP A 39 -4.11 -4.85 8.55
N HIS A 40 -5.10 -5.39 7.82
CA HIS A 40 -5.51 -4.85 6.52
C HIS A 40 -6.14 -3.46 6.63
N LEU A 41 -6.89 -3.21 7.72
CA LEU A 41 -7.49 -1.90 7.96
C LEU A 41 -6.44 -0.84 8.27
N ALA A 42 -5.44 -1.18 9.08
CA ALA A 42 -4.31 -0.29 9.35
C ALA A 42 -3.54 0.06 8.07
N HIS A 43 -3.35 -0.92 7.17
CA HIS A 43 -2.71 -0.70 5.87
C HIS A 43 -3.51 0.27 4.97
N MET A 44 -4.83 0.06 4.83
CA MET A 44 -5.70 0.98 4.08
C MET A 44 -5.68 2.41 4.65
N GLN A 45 -5.76 2.55 5.99
CA GLN A 45 -5.73 3.85 6.67
C GLN A 45 -4.39 4.56 6.50
N ALA A 46 -3.27 3.85 6.58
CA ALA A 46 -1.93 4.39 6.38
C ALA A 46 -1.69 4.90 4.95
N SER A 47 -2.29 4.26 3.95
CA SER A 47 -2.27 4.73 2.56
C SER A 47 -3.07 6.02 2.40
N ARG A 48 -4.30 6.04 2.92
CA ARG A 48 -5.20 7.22 2.89
C ARG A 48 -4.64 8.44 3.61
N ALA A 49 -3.89 8.25 4.71
CA ALA A 49 -3.26 9.33 5.46
C ALA A 49 -2.20 10.12 4.67
N GLN A 50 -1.66 9.57 3.56
CA GLN A 50 -0.67 10.22 2.71
C GLN A 50 -1.27 11.31 1.80
N THR A 51 -2.60 11.44 1.79
CA THR A 51 -3.37 12.45 1.04
C THR A 51 -2.92 13.89 1.33
N PHE A 52 -2.47 14.63 0.30
CA PHE A 52 -2.14 16.05 0.46
C PHE A 52 -3.35 16.97 0.27
N TYR A 53 -3.39 18.08 1.02
CA TYR A 53 -4.47 19.06 1.01
C TYR A 53 -4.08 20.40 0.38
N ILE A 54 -4.46 20.62 -0.88
CA ILE A 54 -4.26 21.90 -1.56
C ILE A 54 -5.38 22.89 -1.17
N HIS A 55 -5.14 23.70 -0.14
CA HIS A 55 -6.15 24.63 0.39
C HIS A 55 -6.42 25.87 -0.48
N THR A 56 -5.64 26.09 -1.55
CA THR A 56 -5.77 27.22 -2.49
C THR A 56 -6.67 26.94 -3.69
N LEU A 57 -7.16 25.70 -3.86
CA LEU A 57 -8.09 25.37 -4.95
C LEU A 57 -9.44 26.09 -4.76
N PRO A 58 -10.15 26.40 -5.87
CA PRO A 58 -11.52 26.90 -5.80
C PRO A 58 -12.45 25.85 -5.15
N PRO A 59 -13.68 26.24 -4.76
CA PRO A 59 -14.72 25.30 -4.33
C PRO A 59 -14.86 24.13 -5.33
N PRO A 60 -15.03 22.89 -4.84
CA PRO A 60 -15.17 21.72 -5.71
C PRO A 60 -16.40 21.88 -6.60
N LYS A 61 -16.34 21.28 -7.79
CA LYS A 61 -17.51 21.17 -8.67
C LYS A 61 -18.29 19.91 -8.29
N LEU A 62 -19.58 19.89 -8.61
CA LEU A 62 -20.35 18.65 -8.54
C LEU A 62 -19.80 17.63 -9.54
N MET A 63 -19.58 16.41 -9.08
CA MET A 63 -19.00 15.28 -9.81
C MET A 63 -20.07 14.22 -10.13
N THR A 64 -19.82 13.44 -11.18
CA THR A 64 -20.69 12.33 -11.61
C THR A 64 -19.85 11.09 -11.84
N GLY A 65 -20.42 9.90 -11.60
CA GLY A 65 -19.68 8.64 -11.72
C GLY A 65 -18.64 8.43 -10.62
N ILE A 66 -18.96 8.85 -9.40
CA ILE A 66 -18.17 8.65 -8.16
C ILE A 66 -18.93 7.75 -7.17
N GLY A 67 -19.85 6.90 -7.64
CA GLY A 67 -20.82 6.22 -6.76
C GLY A 67 -22.19 6.91 -6.70
N GLN A 68 -23.10 6.35 -5.90
CA GLN A 68 -24.52 6.73 -5.83
C GLN A 68 -25.17 6.66 -4.44
N SER A 69 -24.40 6.71 -3.34
CA SER A 69 -24.96 6.89 -2.00
C SER A 69 -25.82 8.16 -1.92
N LYS A 70 -26.95 8.05 -1.22
CA LYS A 70 -28.05 9.03 -1.14
C LYS A 70 -28.53 9.25 0.29
N MET A 71 -27.68 9.01 1.30
CA MET A 71 -28.00 9.28 2.71
C MET A 71 -28.62 10.67 2.87
N LYS A 72 -29.88 10.70 3.31
CA LYS A 72 -30.61 11.95 3.55
C LYS A 72 -30.14 12.58 4.85
N ILE A 73 -29.94 13.89 4.86
CA ILE A 73 -29.52 14.66 6.04
C ILE A 73 -30.55 15.75 6.37
N GLU A 74 -30.53 16.26 7.60
CA GLU A 74 -31.34 17.41 7.99
C GLU A 74 -30.69 18.69 7.47
N THR A 75 -31.16 19.15 6.31
CA THR A 75 -30.80 20.44 5.73
C THR A 75 -31.99 21.04 4.97
N LYS A 76 -32.03 22.36 4.89
CA LYS A 76 -32.94 23.10 4.00
C LYS A 76 -32.28 23.47 2.66
N SER A 77 -31.01 23.11 2.47
CA SER A 77 -30.20 23.46 1.31
C SER A 77 -29.98 22.24 0.42
N GLU A 78 -30.64 22.22 -0.73
CA GLU A 78 -30.45 21.17 -1.75
C GLU A 78 -28.97 21.02 -2.14
N LYS A 79 -28.22 22.13 -2.19
CA LYS A 79 -26.78 22.13 -2.45
C LYS A 79 -25.98 21.50 -1.32
N ALA A 80 -26.36 21.70 -0.06
CA ALA A 80 -25.69 21.04 1.06
C ALA A 80 -25.88 19.51 0.99
N GLN A 81 -27.10 19.04 0.68
CA GLN A 81 -27.38 17.62 0.44
C GLN A 81 -26.57 17.07 -0.75
N GLN A 82 -26.48 17.80 -1.86
CA GLN A 82 -25.69 17.38 -3.04
C GLN A 82 -24.19 17.25 -2.73
N TYR A 83 -23.59 18.25 -2.07
CA TYR A 83 -22.18 18.19 -1.69
C TYR A 83 -21.91 17.20 -0.55
N PHE A 84 -22.87 16.97 0.35
CA PHE A 84 -22.78 15.88 1.34
C PHE A 84 -22.74 14.51 0.66
N ASN A 85 -23.67 14.24 -0.27
CA ASN A 85 -23.69 12.97 -1.01
C ASN A 85 -22.39 12.78 -1.78
N GLN A 86 -21.88 13.82 -2.45
CA GLN A 86 -20.57 13.76 -3.11
C GLN A 86 -19.46 13.44 -2.11
N GLY A 87 -19.42 14.11 -0.95
CA GLY A 87 -18.41 13.85 0.08
C GLY A 87 -18.46 12.43 0.64
N LEU A 88 -19.66 11.89 0.88
CA LEU A 88 -19.87 10.53 1.39
C LEU A 88 -19.43 9.47 0.38
N ASN A 89 -19.82 9.63 -0.89
CA ASN A 89 -19.38 8.78 -1.99
C ASN A 89 -17.84 8.82 -2.13
N LEU A 90 -17.23 10.00 -2.15
CA LEU A 90 -15.77 10.16 -2.21
C LEU A 90 -15.04 9.59 -0.98
N LEU A 91 -15.69 9.57 0.19
CA LEU A 91 -15.16 8.94 1.39
C LEU A 91 -15.19 7.40 1.30
N HIS A 92 -16.22 6.83 0.67
CA HIS A 92 -16.28 5.41 0.32
C HIS A 92 -15.29 5.02 -0.79
N ASP A 93 -14.98 5.94 -1.69
CA ASP A 93 -13.95 5.80 -2.73
C ASP A 93 -12.51 5.94 -2.20
N PHE A 94 -12.32 6.19 -0.90
CA PHE A 94 -11.03 6.52 -0.26
C PHE A 94 -10.34 7.77 -0.88
N TRP A 95 -11.14 8.66 -1.46
CA TRP A 95 -10.69 9.93 -2.04
C TRP A 95 -10.83 11.09 -1.04
N ASP A 96 -10.14 10.96 0.11
CA ASP A 96 -10.27 11.85 1.27
C ASP A 96 -10.11 13.35 0.96
N PHE A 97 -9.24 13.72 0.01
CA PHE A 97 -9.05 15.12 -0.39
C PHE A 97 -10.31 15.76 -0.98
N GLU A 98 -10.93 15.10 -1.95
CA GLU A 98 -12.16 15.60 -2.58
C GLU A 98 -13.35 15.45 -1.64
N ALA A 99 -13.38 14.39 -0.81
CA ALA A 99 -14.39 14.25 0.25
C ALA A 99 -14.38 15.46 1.20
N TYR A 100 -13.20 15.86 1.69
CA TYR A 100 -13.02 17.07 2.51
C TYR A 100 -13.41 18.36 1.79
N ARG A 101 -13.02 18.52 0.51
CA ARG A 101 -13.45 19.68 -0.29
C ARG A 101 -14.98 19.75 -0.35
N ALA A 102 -15.64 18.62 -0.62
CA ALA A 102 -17.09 18.51 -0.72
C ALA A 102 -17.79 18.77 0.62
N PHE A 103 -17.33 18.17 1.73
CA PHE A 103 -17.90 18.44 3.06
C PHE A 103 -17.72 19.90 3.50
N LYS A 104 -16.57 20.54 3.20
CA LYS A 104 -16.38 21.98 3.43
C LYS A 104 -17.35 22.84 2.65
N GLU A 105 -17.63 22.47 1.40
CA GLU A 105 -18.58 23.18 0.57
C GLU A 105 -20.02 22.95 1.05
N ALA A 106 -20.39 21.73 1.47
CA ALA A 106 -21.68 21.45 2.11
C ALA A 106 -21.89 22.31 3.37
N ILE A 107 -20.89 22.41 4.26
CA ILE A 107 -20.89 23.30 5.43
C ILE A 107 -21.07 24.77 5.05
N ARG A 108 -20.53 25.19 3.88
CA ARG A 108 -20.68 26.56 3.37
C ARG A 108 -22.09 26.83 2.81
N GLN A 109 -22.77 25.80 2.32
CA GLN A 109 -24.14 25.88 1.81
C GLN A 109 -25.20 25.77 2.92
N ASP A 110 -24.89 25.09 4.03
CA ASP A 110 -25.68 25.06 5.27
C ASP A 110 -24.77 24.75 6.48
N SER A 111 -24.50 25.77 7.31
CA SER A 111 -23.66 25.64 8.51
C SER A 111 -24.40 25.10 9.75
N THR A 112 -25.68 24.73 9.58
CA THR A 112 -26.52 24.12 10.62
C THR A 112 -26.71 22.62 10.41
N ALA A 113 -26.49 22.11 9.20
CA ALA A 113 -26.53 20.68 8.88
C ALA A 113 -25.41 19.93 9.63
N VAL A 114 -25.77 18.86 10.35
CA VAL A 114 -24.85 18.14 11.27
C VAL A 114 -23.86 17.25 10.49
N MET A 115 -24.38 16.47 9.55
CA MET A 115 -23.64 15.41 8.87
C MET A 115 -22.43 15.86 8.03
N PRO A 116 -22.44 17.05 7.37
CA PRO A 116 -21.23 17.61 6.75
C PRO A 116 -20.06 17.79 7.72
N TYR A 117 -20.31 18.11 9.00
CA TYR A 117 -19.25 18.20 10.01
C TYR A 117 -18.73 16.83 10.44
N TRP A 118 -19.61 15.82 10.57
CA TRP A 118 -19.19 14.43 10.78
C TRP A 118 -18.28 13.98 9.64
N GLY A 119 -18.72 14.12 8.38
CA GLY A 119 -17.97 13.68 7.20
C GLY A 119 -16.60 14.32 7.10
N LEU A 120 -16.50 15.63 7.34
CA LEU A 120 -15.22 16.35 7.38
C LEU A 120 -14.26 15.74 8.43
N ILE A 121 -14.75 15.37 9.60
CA ILE A 121 -13.94 14.78 10.67
C ILE A 121 -13.43 13.39 10.29
N GLN A 122 -14.22 12.59 9.54
CA GLN A 122 -13.84 11.23 9.10
C GLN A 122 -12.76 11.18 8.01
N THR A 123 -12.52 12.26 7.28
CA THR A 123 -11.47 12.28 6.23
C THR A 123 -10.08 11.97 6.80
N ALA A 124 -9.22 11.27 6.05
CA ALA A 124 -7.83 11.00 6.43
C ALA A 124 -6.89 12.11 5.93
N GLY A 125 -5.81 12.40 6.66
CA GLY A 125 -4.83 13.40 6.21
C GLY A 125 -3.69 13.69 7.19
N PRO A 126 -2.60 14.31 6.71
CA PRO A 126 -1.39 14.63 7.46
C PRO A 126 -1.67 15.57 8.63
N GLU A 127 -1.02 15.33 9.77
CA GLU A 127 -1.19 16.15 10.99
C GLU A 127 -0.29 17.38 11.02
N GLU A 128 0.81 17.34 10.29
CA GLU A 128 1.70 18.45 10.02
C GLU A 128 1.02 19.54 9.16
N ASP A 129 -0.07 19.21 8.47
CA ASP A 129 -0.92 20.22 7.83
C ASP A 129 -1.74 20.98 8.88
N SER A 130 -1.14 22.08 9.32
CA SER A 130 -1.75 23.02 10.28
C SER A 130 -3.10 23.60 9.81
N VAL A 131 -3.35 23.73 8.51
CA VAL A 131 -4.60 24.29 7.99
C VAL A 131 -5.71 23.25 8.06
N TYR A 132 -5.44 22.02 7.61
CA TYR A 132 -6.33 20.86 7.73
C TYR A 132 -6.69 20.60 9.20
N LYS A 133 -5.68 20.53 10.08
CA LYS A 133 -5.84 20.37 11.54
C LYS A 133 -6.71 21.48 12.15
N SER A 134 -6.48 22.74 11.75
CA SER A 134 -7.26 23.89 12.19
C SER A 134 -8.72 23.86 11.71
N VAL A 135 -8.97 23.37 10.49
CA VAL A 135 -10.35 23.17 9.97
C VAL A 135 -11.06 22.06 10.75
N LYS A 136 -10.43 20.91 10.98
CA LYS A 136 -10.99 19.82 11.79
C LYS A 136 -11.33 20.27 13.22
N GLN A 137 -10.44 21.01 13.88
CA GLN A 137 -10.71 21.55 15.22
C GLN A 137 -11.91 22.51 15.25
N ARG A 138 -12.07 23.35 14.22
CA ARG A 138 -13.28 24.20 14.08
C ARG A 138 -14.54 23.36 13.86
N ALA A 139 -14.47 22.32 13.05
CA ALA A 139 -15.59 21.41 12.81
C ALA A 139 -16.02 20.69 14.09
N ILE A 140 -15.08 20.13 14.86
CA ILE A 140 -15.32 19.51 16.18
C ILE A 140 -16.00 20.50 17.14
N LYS A 141 -15.50 21.75 17.22
CA LYS A 141 -16.09 22.79 18.08
C LYS A 141 -17.54 23.11 17.69
N GLN A 142 -17.84 23.20 16.39
CA GLN A 142 -19.20 23.47 15.90
C GLN A 142 -20.12 22.26 16.07
N LEU A 143 -19.64 21.05 15.85
CA LEU A 143 -20.40 19.81 16.03
C LEU A 143 -20.87 19.64 17.49
N LYS A 144 -20.03 20.01 18.48
CA LYS A 144 -20.40 20.09 19.92
C LYS A 144 -21.55 21.06 20.22
N VAL A 145 -21.85 22.00 19.33
CA VAL A 145 -23.03 22.89 19.43
C VAL A 145 -24.23 22.24 18.74
N LEU A 146 -24.09 21.81 17.49
CA LEU A 146 -25.18 21.29 16.66
C LEU A 146 -25.77 19.97 17.18
N VAL A 147 -24.95 19.09 17.77
CA VAL A 147 -25.39 17.80 18.36
C VAL A 147 -26.49 17.94 19.43
N LYS A 148 -26.66 19.13 20.02
CA LYS A 148 -27.69 19.41 21.02
C LYS A 148 -29.10 19.51 20.44
N THR A 149 -29.21 19.78 19.13
CA THR A 149 -30.47 19.98 18.40
C THR A 149 -30.63 19.05 17.21
N ALA A 150 -29.68 18.13 17.00
CA ALA A 150 -29.73 17.11 15.97
C ALA A 150 -30.91 16.13 16.19
N ASN A 151 -31.42 15.55 15.10
CA ASN A 151 -32.35 14.42 15.19
C ASN A 151 -31.64 13.18 15.77
N GLU A 152 -32.37 12.11 16.12
CA GLU A 152 -31.77 10.94 16.78
C GLU A 152 -30.67 10.25 15.94
N HIS A 153 -30.86 10.20 14.62
CA HIS A 153 -29.93 9.56 13.68
C HIS A 153 -28.61 10.35 13.58
N GLU A 154 -28.68 11.62 13.19
CA GLU A 154 -27.52 12.50 13.05
C GLU A 154 -26.80 12.72 14.39
N LYS A 155 -27.53 12.68 15.51
CA LYS A 155 -26.96 12.78 16.85
C LYS A 155 -26.00 11.62 17.16
N LEU A 156 -26.32 10.39 16.77
CA LEU A 156 -25.42 9.24 16.98
C LEU A 156 -24.14 9.39 16.16
N TYR A 157 -24.26 9.84 14.91
CA TYR A 157 -23.12 10.14 14.04
C TYR A 157 -22.24 11.27 14.62
N ALA A 158 -22.87 12.34 15.10
CA ALA A 158 -22.19 13.46 15.73
C ALA A 158 -21.45 13.05 17.02
N GLU A 159 -22.12 12.31 17.91
CA GLU A 159 -21.51 11.78 19.14
C GLU A 159 -20.31 10.88 18.81
N MET A 160 -20.43 10.02 17.78
CA MET A 160 -19.37 9.13 17.31
C MET A 160 -18.14 9.89 16.80
N ALA A 161 -18.31 10.92 15.96
CA ALA A 161 -17.20 11.78 15.52
C ALA A 161 -16.52 12.55 16.67
N LEU A 162 -17.22 12.80 17.78
CA LEU A 162 -16.66 13.46 18.96
C LEU A 162 -15.90 12.51 19.90
N LEU A 163 -15.94 11.18 19.68
CA LEU A 163 -15.16 10.21 20.45
C LEU A 163 -13.65 10.38 20.24
N SER A 164 -13.20 10.64 19.01
CA SER A 164 -11.76 10.81 18.71
C SER A 164 -11.13 11.99 19.45
N ASP A 165 -11.88 13.08 19.66
CA ASP A 165 -11.46 14.26 20.42
C ASP A 165 -11.45 14.01 21.93
N SER A 166 -12.40 13.22 22.44
CA SER A 166 -12.60 13.00 23.88
C SER A 166 -11.83 11.81 24.45
N LEU A 167 -11.66 10.73 23.69
CA LEU A 167 -11.04 9.47 24.12
C LEU A 167 -9.67 9.19 23.47
N LYS A 168 -9.29 9.93 22.42
CA LYS A 168 -8.04 9.77 21.67
C LYS A 168 -7.83 8.30 21.24
N GLU A 169 -6.73 7.67 21.63
CA GLU A 169 -6.39 6.27 21.36
C GLU A 169 -7.48 5.28 21.85
N LYS A 170 -8.26 5.63 22.87
CA LYS A 170 -9.38 4.80 23.38
C LYS A 170 -10.69 4.99 22.60
N ALA A 171 -10.73 5.85 21.58
CA ALA A 171 -11.94 6.12 20.82
C ALA A 171 -12.40 4.94 19.97
N TYR A 172 -11.47 4.16 19.42
CA TYR A 172 -11.78 3.18 18.38
C TYR A 172 -12.82 2.12 18.78
N PRO A 173 -12.71 1.44 19.95
CA PRO A 173 -13.74 0.47 20.38
C PRO A 173 -15.11 1.12 20.63
N GLU A 174 -15.14 2.38 21.05
CA GLU A 174 -16.40 3.12 21.29
C GLU A 174 -17.02 3.64 19.97
N ILE A 175 -16.20 3.94 18.96
CA ILE A 175 -16.66 4.28 17.60
C ILE A 175 -17.34 3.06 16.96
N VAL A 176 -16.74 1.87 17.09
CA VAL A 176 -17.35 0.61 16.63
C VAL A 176 -18.71 0.40 17.30
N LYS A 177 -18.79 0.48 18.64
CA LYS A 177 -20.06 0.38 19.38
C LYS A 177 -21.10 1.42 18.97
N LYS A 178 -20.68 2.64 18.60
CA LYS A 178 -21.61 3.66 18.08
C LYS A 178 -22.15 3.28 16.71
N TYR A 179 -21.33 2.76 15.81
CA TYR A 179 -21.82 2.23 14.53
C TYR A 179 -22.76 1.02 14.72
N GLU A 180 -22.44 0.09 15.63
CA GLU A 180 -23.34 -1.03 16.00
C GLU A 180 -24.70 -0.51 16.49
N LEU A 181 -24.71 0.53 17.32
CA LEU A 181 -25.94 1.17 17.82
C LEU A 181 -26.72 1.90 16.70
N ILE A 182 -26.04 2.53 15.75
CA ILE A 182 -26.68 3.14 14.57
C ILE A 182 -27.34 2.05 13.73
N VAL A 183 -26.61 0.99 13.35
CA VAL A 183 -27.14 -0.13 12.57
C VAL A 183 -28.29 -0.84 13.28
N HIS A 184 -28.26 -0.96 14.61
CA HIS A 184 -29.36 -1.53 15.38
C HIS A 184 -30.63 -0.68 15.37
N LYS A 185 -30.51 0.65 15.48
CA LYS A 185 -31.65 1.58 15.50
C LYS A 185 -32.16 1.96 14.11
N PHE A 186 -31.28 1.95 13.12
CA PHE A 186 -31.52 2.36 11.73
C PHE A 186 -31.02 1.24 10.80
N PRO A 187 -31.70 0.07 10.76
CA PRO A 187 -31.23 -1.09 10.00
C PRO A 187 -31.25 -0.90 8.48
N ASP A 188 -31.89 0.16 7.98
CA ASP A 188 -31.89 0.56 6.57
C ASP A 188 -30.73 1.51 6.22
N ASP A 189 -29.90 1.91 7.19
CA ASP A 189 -28.71 2.73 6.97
C ASP A 189 -27.56 1.89 6.38
N ILE A 190 -27.51 1.85 5.05
CA ILE A 190 -26.49 1.13 4.28
C ILE A 190 -25.09 1.70 4.54
N ASP A 191 -24.94 3.02 4.62
CA ASP A 191 -23.64 3.66 4.82
C ASP A 191 -23.10 3.39 6.24
N ALA A 192 -23.95 3.32 7.28
CA ALA A 192 -23.58 2.85 8.61
C ALA A 192 -23.04 1.41 8.59
N LYS A 193 -23.72 0.49 7.90
CA LYS A 193 -23.27 -0.91 7.75
C LYS A 193 -21.94 -1.00 7.01
N LEU A 194 -21.76 -0.20 5.95
CA LEU A 194 -20.52 -0.14 5.18
C LEU A 194 -19.35 0.34 6.05
N MET A 195 -19.52 1.44 6.79
CA MET A 195 -18.47 1.97 7.67
C MET A 195 -18.16 1.02 8.84
N LEU A 196 -19.16 0.33 9.38
CA LEU A 196 -18.96 -0.71 10.41
C LEU A 196 -18.20 -1.92 9.85
N ALA A 197 -18.53 -2.38 8.64
CA ALA A 197 -17.82 -3.48 7.98
C ALA A 197 -16.35 -3.12 7.76
N LEU A 198 -16.07 -1.95 7.19
CA LEU A 198 -14.71 -1.43 7.06
C LEU A 198 -13.98 -1.39 8.41
N GLY A 199 -14.64 -0.89 9.47
CA GLY A 199 -14.10 -0.86 10.83
C GLY A 199 -13.89 -2.24 11.51
N LYS A 200 -14.33 -3.33 10.87
CA LYS A 200 -14.09 -4.72 11.35
C LYS A 200 -13.25 -5.55 10.36
N MET A 201 -12.76 -4.95 9.28
CA MET A 201 -11.98 -5.63 8.22
C MET A 201 -10.50 -5.78 8.59
N SER A 202 -10.22 -6.57 9.63
CA SER A 202 -8.87 -6.80 10.17
C SER A 202 -7.98 -7.75 9.35
N GLY A 203 -8.48 -8.31 8.26
CA GLY A 203 -7.72 -9.18 7.37
C GLY A 203 -7.57 -10.63 7.87
N PHE A 204 -6.44 -11.25 7.53
CA PHE A 204 -6.14 -12.66 7.81
C PHE A 204 -4.71 -12.82 8.35
N ASP A 205 -4.46 -13.91 9.07
CA ASP A 205 -3.12 -14.32 9.50
C ASP A 205 -2.29 -14.96 8.36
N THR A 206 -1.06 -15.39 8.66
CA THR A 206 -0.16 -16.04 7.69
C THR A 206 -0.66 -17.40 7.18
N ASP A 207 -1.56 -18.04 7.91
CA ASP A 207 -2.18 -19.33 7.55
C ASP A 207 -3.57 -19.12 6.88
N LEU A 208 -3.91 -17.86 6.56
CA LEU A 208 -5.17 -17.40 5.98
C LEU A 208 -6.42 -17.62 6.85
N ASN A 209 -6.25 -17.70 8.18
CA ASN A 209 -7.39 -17.65 9.11
C ASN A 209 -7.87 -16.20 9.31
N PRO A 210 -9.18 -15.95 9.42
CA PRO A 210 -9.71 -14.60 9.62
C PRO A 210 -9.33 -14.04 11.00
N ASN A 211 -8.83 -12.80 11.02
CA ASN A 211 -8.60 -12.03 12.26
C ASN A 211 -9.95 -11.60 12.91
N ASP A 212 -9.93 -11.14 14.17
CA ASP A 212 -11.16 -10.70 14.87
C ASP A 212 -11.91 -9.61 14.10
N GLY A 213 -13.22 -9.78 13.96
CA GLY A 213 -14.09 -8.88 13.21
C GLY A 213 -14.22 -9.21 11.73
N MET A 214 -13.28 -9.95 11.12
CA MET A 214 -13.29 -10.16 9.66
C MET A 214 -14.56 -10.87 9.17
N ILE A 215 -15.06 -11.85 9.95
CA ILE A 215 -16.34 -12.54 9.67
C ILE A 215 -17.55 -11.63 9.90
N TYR A 216 -17.48 -10.68 10.84
CA TYR A 216 -18.56 -9.71 11.08
C TYR A 216 -18.66 -8.71 9.90
N SER A 217 -17.51 -8.22 9.41
CA SER A 217 -17.45 -7.46 8.16
C SER A 217 -18.08 -8.23 6.99
N GLU A 218 -17.74 -9.52 6.82
CA GLU A 218 -18.31 -10.35 5.75
C GLU A 218 -19.85 -10.47 5.84
N TYR A 219 -20.41 -10.66 7.04
CA TYR A 219 -21.86 -10.74 7.22
C TYR A 219 -22.58 -9.41 6.91
N LEU A 220 -21.99 -8.27 7.31
CA LEU A 220 -22.54 -6.95 6.99
C LEU A 220 -22.51 -6.69 5.47
N LEU A 221 -21.39 -6.98 4.80
CA LEU A 221 -21.25 -6.83 3.35
C LEU A 221 -22.23 -7.73 2.59
N ARG A 222 -22.43 -8.98 3.03
CA ARG A 222 -23.42 -9.91 2.45
C ARG A 222 -24.87 -9.47 2.66
N ASP A 223 -25.17 -8.70 3.72
CA ASP A 223 -26.49 -8.10 3.92
C ASP A 223 -26.69 -6.92 2.97
N ILE A 224 -25.71 -6.01 2.88
CA ILE A 224 -25.72 -4.90 1.93
C ILE A 224 -25.86 -5.39 0.49
N GLN A 225 -25.15 -6.45 0.09
CA GLN A 225 -25.25 -7.05 -1.24
C GLN A 225 -26.69 -7.42 -1.63
N ARG A 226 -27.53 -7.82 -0.67
CA ARG A 226 -28.94 -8.17 -0.92
C ARG A 226 -29.84 -6.94 -1.01
N ALA A 227 -29.54 -5.91 -0.21
CA ALA A 227 -30.33 -4.69 -0.13
C ALA A 227 -30.04 -3.72 -1.29
N ASP A 228 -28.77 -3.57 -1.67
CA ASP A 228 -28.30 -2.69 -2.74
C ASP A 228 -27.17 -3.38 -3.54
N PRO A 229 -27.52 -4.33 -4.45
CA PRO A 229 -26.55 -5.12 -5.22
C PRO A 229 -25.74 -4.32 -6.25
N ASN A 230 -26.02 -3.03 -6.44
CA ASN A 230 -25.24 -2.14 -7.31
C ASN A 230 -24.50 -1.05 -6.49
N ASN A 231 -24.35 -1.24 -5.19
CA ASN A 231 -23.64 -0.29 -4.34
C ASN A 231 -22.13 -0.36 -4.59
N HIS A 232 -21.57 0.71 -5.18
CA HIS A 232 -20.13 0.83 -5.44
C HIS A 232 -19.26 0.56 -4.20
N ALA A 233 -19.64 1.06 -3.03
CA ALA A 233 -18.89 0.91 -1.78
C ALA A 233 -18.94 -0.52 -1.26
N PHE A 234 -20.06 -1.25 -1.44
CA PHE A 234 -20.09 -2.70 -1.18
C PHE A 234 -19.09 -3.43 -2.07
N HIS A 235 -19.11 -3.19 -3.38
CA HIS A 235 -18.21 -3.89 -4.31
C HIS A 235 -16.74 -3.57 -4.03
N HIS A 236 -16.42 -2.31 -3.70
CA HIS A 236 -15.12 -1.87 -3.25
C HIS A 236 -14.69 -2.62 -1.97
N TYR A 237 -15.50 -2.60 -0.92
CA TYR A 237 -15.16 -3.22 0.36
C TYR A 237 -15.15 -4.76 0.26
N TRP A 238 -15.92 -5.35 -0.65
CA TRP A 238 -15.87 -6.79 -0.93
C TRP A 238 -14.59 -7.24 -1.62
N ILE A 239 -13.96 -6.38 -2.43
CA ILE A 239 -12.63 -6.65 -2.99
C ILE A 239 -11.61 -6.70 -1.85
N HIS A 240 -11.53 -5.65 -1.02
CA HIS A 240 -10.65 -5.62 0.15
C HIS A 240 -10.88 -6.77 1.15
N GLN A 241 -12.15 -7.15 1.36
CA GLN A 241 -12.51 -8.29 2.20
C GLN A 241 -11.94 -9.63 1.71
N MET A 242 -11.75 -9.80 0.39
CA MET A 242 -11.50 -11.10 -0.24
C MET A 242 -10.13 -11.24 -0.89
N GLU A 243 -9.47 -10.14 -1.27
CA GLU A 243 -8.23 -10.16 -2.05
C GLU A 243 -7.11 -10.97 -1.40
N HIS A 244 -6.96 -10.91 -0.07
CA HIS A 244 -5.90 -11.65 0.63
C HIS A 244 -6.16 -13.17 0.67
N CYS A 245 -7.34 -13.62 1.07
CA CYS A 245 -7.67 -15.05 1.30
C CYS A 245 -8.05 -15.81 0.03
N CYS A 246 -8.86 -15.18 -0.82
CA CYS A 246 -9.85 -15.88 -1.62
C CYS A 246 -10.44 -14.96 -2.72
N PRO A 247 -9.57 -14.39 -3.58
CA PRO A 247 -9.90 -13.33 -4.54
C PRO A 247 -10.98 -13.74 -5.55
N GLU A 248 -11.12 -15.04 -5.84
CA GLU A 248 -12.12 -15.57 -6.78
C GLU A 248 -13.55 -15.21 -6.36
N LYS A 249 -13.80 -15.07 -5.06
CA LYS A 249 -15.11 -14.66 -4.51
C LYS A 249 -15.47 -13.20 -4.82
N ALA A 250 -14.51 -12.37 -5.24
CA ALA A 250 -14.71 -10.97 -5.58
C ALA A 250 -14.65 -10.67 -7.08
N LEU A 251 -14.49 -11.67 -7.95
CA LEU A 251 -14.46 -11.47 -9.42
C LEU A 251 -15.70 -10.73 -9.94
N GLN A 252 -16.90 -11.06 -9.47
CA GLN A 252 -18.12 -10.34 -9.86
C GLN A 252 -18.09 -8.86 -9.43
N SER A 253 -17.54 -8.55 -8.25
CA SER A 253 -17.36 -7.17 -7.81
C SER A 253 -16.32 -6.45 -8.66
N ALA A 254 -15.20 -7.11 -8.99
CA ALA A 254 -14.17 -6.56 -9.87
C ALA A 254 -14.70 -6.25 -11.29
N ASP A 255 -15.51 -7.13 -11.87
CA ASP A 255 -16.11 -6.91 -13.21
C ASP A 255 -17.16 -5.78 -13.22
N LEU A 256 -17.85 -5.51 -12.10
CA LEU A 256 -18.88 -4.47 -12.01
C LEU A 256 -18.37 -3.10 -11.57
N LEU A 257 -17.45 -3.05 -10.61
CA LEU A 257 -17.16 -1.87 -9.79
C LEU A 257 -16.78 -0.62 -10.61
N THR A 258 -15.95 -0.77 -11.64
CA THR A 258 -15.55 0.34 -12.53
C THR A 258 -16.74 1.04 -13.19
N SER A 259 -17.85 0.32 -13.47
CA SER A 259 -19.04 0.92 -14.08
C SER A 259 -19.86 1.79 -13.11
N LEU A 260 -19.69 1.59 -11.80
CA LEU A 260 -20.47 2.24 -10.75
C LEU A 260 -19.84 3.57 -10.29
N ALA A 261 -18.50 3.65 -10.29
CA ALA A 261 -17.75 4.88 -10.04
C ALA A 261 -16.56 5.11 -11.03
N PRO A 262 -16.83 5.25 -12.35
CA PRO A 262 -15.80 5.32 -13.39
C PRO A 262 -14.90 6.58 -13.37
N THR A 263 -15.21 7.59 -12.55
CA THR A 263 -14.42 8.83 -12.47
C THR A 263 -13.55 8.92 -11.22
N SER A 264 -13.58 7.90 -10.36
CA SER A 264 -12.71 7.76 -9.19
C SER A 264 -11.52 6.86 -9.51
N GLY A 265 -10.31 7.43 -9.46
CA GLY A 265 -9.08 6.72 -9.85
C GLY A 265 -8.84 5.46 -9.01
N HIS A 266 -9.16 5.50 -7.71
CA HIS A 266 -9.01 4.37 -6.81
C HIS A 266 -10.02 3.25 -7.13
N ILE A 267 -11.30 3.59 -7.36
CA ILE A 267 -12.31 2.59 -7.72
C ILE A 267 -12.03 1.93 -9.08
N VAL A 268 -11.45 2.66 -10.03
CA VAL A 268 -11.02 2.10 -11.32
C VAL A 268 -9.81 1.16 -11.17
N HIS A 269 -8.97 1.38 -10.14
CA HIS A 269 -7.81 0.55 -9.81
C HIS A 269 -8.20 -0.77 -9.13
N MET A 270 -9.12 -0.74 -8.16
CA MET A 270 -9.42 -1.88 -7.26
C MET A 270 -9.69 -3.24 -7.95
N PRO A 271 -10.41 -3.34 -9.09
CA PRO A 271 -10.55 -4.60 -9.80
C PRO A 271 -9.23 -5.29 -10.15
N GLY A 272 -8.17 -4.50 -10.39
CA GLY A 272 -6.84 -5.00 -10.71
C GLY A 272 -6.18 -5.80 -9.59
N HIS A 273 -6.55 -5.58 -8.32
CA HIS A 273 -6.12 -6.41 -7.19
C HIS A 273 -6.56 -7.86 -7.40
N ILE A 274 -7.87 -8.07 -7.58
CA ILE A 274 -8.46 -9.40 -7.80
C ILE A 274 -7.89 -10.04 -9.05
N TYR A 275 -7.83 -9.30 -10.17
CA TYR A 275 -7.30 -9.83 -11.42
C TYR A 275 -5.82 -10.25 -11.32
N ASN A 276 -4.98 -9.47 -10.63
CA ASN A 276 -3.58 -9.84 -10.41
C ASN A 276 -3.47 -11.09 -9.54
N ARG A 277 -4.25 -11.16 -8.45
CA ARG A 277 -4.25 -12.28 -7.50
C ARG A 277 -4.73 -13.60 -8.09
N VAL A 278 -5.66 -13.59 -9.05
CA VAL A 278 -6.08 -14.79 -9.81
C VAL A 278 -5.22 -15.09 -11.04
N GLY A 279 -4.23 -14.24 -11.36
CA GLY A 279 -3.36 -14.41 -12.52
C GLY A 279 -3.97 -14.01 -13.87
N ASP A 280 -5.00 -13.16 -13.89
CA ASP A 280 -5.43 -12.42 -15.10
C ASP A 280 -4.69 -11.09 -15.18
N TYR A 281 -3.37 -11.18 -15.42
CA TYR A 281 -2.50 -10.02 -15.47
C TYR A 281 -2.86 -9.04 -16.60
N LYS A 282 -3.64 -9.49 -17.61
CA LYS A 282 -4.12 -8.62 -18.68
C LYS A 282 -5.28 -7.73 -18.22
N LYS A 283 -6.30 -8.28 -17.54
CA LYS A 283 -7.35 -7.43 -16.94
C LYS A 283 -6.76 -6.51 -15.86
N ALA A 284 -5.85 -7.03 -15.03
CA ALA A 284 -5.17 -6.23 -14.00
C ALA A 284 -4.42 -5.02 -14.59
N HIS A 285 -3.60 -5.27 -15.61
CA HIS A 285 -2.92 -4.24 -16.39
C HIS A 285 -3.90 -3.17 -16.89
N ASP A 286 -5.02 -3.57 -17.50
CA ASP A 286 -5.98 -2.64 -18.08
C ASP A 286 -6.66 -1.77 -17.02
N SER A 287 -7.02 -2.34 -15.86
CA SER A 287 -7.54 -1.60 -14.71
C SER A 287 -6.54 -0.55 -14.21
N PHE A 288 -5.27 -0.94 -14.00
CA PHE A 288 -4.25 0.00 -13.52
C PHE A 288 -3.94 1.11 -14.54
N VAL A 289 -3.85 0.80 -15.83
CA VAL A 289 -3.67 1.82 -16.90
C VAL A 289 -4.89 2.75 -16.98
N ALA A 290 -6.11 2.23 -16.81
CA ALA A 290 -7.33 3.05 -16.76
C ALA A 290 -7.34 3.98 -15.54
N ALA A 291 -6.94 3.50 -14.36
CA ALA A 291 -6.83 4.30 -13.15
C ALA A 291 -5.82 5.46 -13.29
N VAL A 292 -4.62 5.15 -13.81
CA VAL A 292 -3.59 6.16 -14.14
C VAL A 292 -4.14 7.23 -15.10
N LYS A 293 -4.97 6.84 -16.07
CA LYS A 293 -5.60 7.77 -17.03
C LYS A 293 -6.66 8.65 -16.36
N VAL A 294 -7.47 8.11 -15.45
CA VAL A 294 -8.49 8.86 -14.70
C VAL A 294 -7.83 9.88 -13.78
N ASP A 295 -6.83 9.47 -12.99
CA ASP A 295 -6.04 10.37 -12.16
C ASP A 295 -5.36 11.47 -12.98
N SER A 296 -4.73 11.12 -14.12
CA SER A 296 -4.08 12.11 -15.00
C SER A 296 -5.07 13.18 -15.50
N ALA A 297 -6.31 12.77 -15.81
CA ALA A 297 -7.35 13.67 -16.30
C ALA A 297 -7.87 14.59 -15.17
N TYR A 298 -8.09 14.04 -13.98
CA TYR A 298 -8.44 14.82 -12.79
C TYR A 298 -7.35 15.84 -12.44
N MET A 299 -6.09 15.40 -12.32
CA MET A 299 -4.96 16.24 -11.94
C MET A 299 -4.78 17.42 -12.90
N LYS A 300 -4.82 17.15 -14.21
CA LYS A 300 -4.76 18.18 -15.25
C LYS A 300 -5.93 19.17 -15.19
N LYS A 301 -7.13 18.72 -14.82
CA LYS A 301 -8.35 19.54 -14.76
C LYS A 301 -8.38 20.46 -13.54
N GLU A 302 -7.97 19.95 -12.38
CA GLU A 302 -8.03 20.67 -11.09
C GLU A 302 -6.71 21.38 -10.72
N GLY A 303 -5.62 21.15 -11.47
CA GLY A 303 -4.32 21.78 -11.26
C GLY A 303 -3.43 21.09 -10.21
N VAL A 304 -3.77 19.85 -9.84
CA VAL A 304 -3.05 19.03 -8.87
C VAL A 304 -1.78 18.45 -9.50
N GLN A 305 -0.65 18.43 -8.79
CA GLN A 305 0.58 17.82 -9.28
C GLN A 305 0.61 16.32 -9.00
N GLU A 306 1.37 15.56 -9.78
CA GLU A 306 1.50 14.09 -9.64
C GLU A 306 1.90 13.66 -8.21
N VAL A 307 2.78 14.44 -7.55
CA VAL A 307 3.23 14.17 -6.18
C VAL A 307 2.22 14.56 -5.08
N ASP A 308 1.17 15.31 -5.43
CA ASP A 308 0.07 15.63 -4.50
C ASP A 308 -1.06 14.57 -4.57
N ASN A 309 -0.97 13.59 -5.47
CA ASN A 309 -1.93 12.49 -5.61
C ASN A 309 -1.28 11.14 -5.28
N TRP A 310 -1.48 10.66 -4.04
CA TRP A 310 -0.93 9.37 -3.58
C TRP A 310 -1.41 8.19 -4.44
N ASN A 311 -2.68 8.21 -4.87
CA ASN A 311 -3.31 7.13 -5.64
C ASN A 311 -2.64 6.97 -7.01
N TYR A 312 -2.18 8.06 -7.62
CA TYR A 312 -1.46 8.02 -8.89
C TYR A 312 -0.13 7.24 -8.80
N ILE A 313 0.63 7.45 -7.72
CA ILE A 313 1.90 6.74 -7.46
C ILE A 313 1.61 5.26 -7.15
N HIS A 314 0.59 4.99 -6.35
CA HIS A 314 0.11 3.65 -6.00
C HIS A 314 -0.31 2.84 -7.25
N ASN A 315 -1.14 3.45 -8.11
CA ASN A 315 -1.60 2.86 -9.37
C ASN A 315 -0.45 2.42 -10.28
N ILE A 316 0.57 3.26 -10.41
CA ILE A 316 1.73 2.93 -11.25
C ILE A 316 2.59 1.84 -10.60
N ASN A 317 2.70 1.79 -9.27
CA ASN A 317 3.46 0.73 -8.58
C ASN A 317 2.83 -0.66 -8.75
N TYR A 318 1.50 -0.77 -8.71
CA TYR A 318 0.81 -2.03 -9.03
C TYR A 318 1.01 -2.43 -10.49
N LEU A 319 0.93 -1.47 -11.42
CA LEU A 319 1.19 -1.72 -12.83
C LEU A 319 2.61 -2.25 -13.07
N ILE A 320 3.62 -1.68 -12.40
CA ILE A 320 5.02 -2.15 -12.46
C ILE A 320 5.13 -3.59 -11.95
N ASN A 321 4.54 -3.91 -10.79
CA ASN A 321 4.57 -5.29 -10.26
C ASN A 321 3.82 -6.28 -11.18
N ASN A 322 2.65 -5.89 -11.69
CA ASN A 322 1.88 -6.69 -12.63
C ASN A 322 2.66 -7.00 -13.91
N CYS A 323 3.40 -6.02 -14.44
CA CYS A 323 4.28 -6.18 -15.59
C CYS A 323 5.40 -7.21 -15.38
N VAL A 324 5.84 -7.49 -14.14
CA VAL A 324 6.77 -8.59 -13.85
C VAL A 324 6.14 -9.94 -14.20
N HIS A 325 4.89 -10.15 -13.80
CA HIS A 325 4.21 -11.43 -13.96
C HIS A 325 3.62 -11.65 -15.36
N ASP A 326 3.17 -10.57 -16.03
CA ASP A 326 2.75 -10.55 -17.46
C ASP A 326 3.95 -10.56 -18.44
N GLY A 327 5.19 -10.48 -17.92
CA GLY A 327 6.43 -10.52 -18.73
C GLY A 327 6.72 -9.25 -19.54
N ARG A 328 6.19 -8.10 -19.11
CA ARG A 328 6.31 -6.78 -19.77
C ARG A 328 7.42 -5.93 -19.18
N HIS A 329 8.65 -6.36 -19.36
CA HIS A 329 9.83 -5.65 -18.88
C HIS A 329 9.87 -4.18 -19.31
N ASN A 330 9.71 -3.91 -20.61
CA ASN A 330 9.92 -2.58 -21.19
C ASN A 330 8.84 -1.59 -20.75
N GLU A 331 7.60 -2.03 -20.65
CA GLU A 331 6.47 -1.21 -20.18
C GLU A 331 6.57 -0.93 -18.68
N GLY A 332 6.87 -1.94 -17.85
CA GLY A 332 7.11 -1.73 -16.42
C GLY A 332 8.30 -0.80 -16.15
N LEU A 333 9.40 -0.90 -16.93
CA LEU A 333 10.54 0.00 -16.81
C LEU A 333 10.20 1.44 -17.26
N TYR A 334 9.39 1.62 -18.30
CA TYR A 334 8.87 2.94 -18.70
C TYR A 334 8.09 3.61 -17.56
N TYR A 335 7.18 2.87 -16.92
CA TYR A 335 6.40 3.36 -15.78
C TYR A 335 7.26 3.63 -14.53
N ALA A 336 8.28 2.80 -14.28
CA ALA A 336 9.20 2.99 -13.18
C ALA A 336 10.10 4.25 -13.37
N GLU A 337 10.62 4.47 -14.58
CA GLU A 337 11.38 5.69 -14.91
C GLU A 337 10.48 6.94 -14.89
N LYS A 338 9.20 6.81 -15.23
CA LYS A 338 8.22 7.89 -15.08
C LYS A 338 8.07 8.33 -13.62
N LEU A 339 7.91 7.41 -12.68
CA LEU A 339 7.81 7.73 -11.25
C LEU A 339 9.09 8.38 -10.69
N LYS A 340 10.26 7.85 -11.06
CA LYS A 340 11.57 8.43 -10.69
C LYS A 340 11.78 9.83 -11.27
N SER A 341 11.20 10.11 -12.45
CA SER A 341 11.29 11.40 -13.15
C SER A 341 10.18 12.39 -12.77
N MET A 342 9.26 12.01 -11.87
CA MET A 342 8.16 12.85 -11.43
C MET A 342 8.68 14.20 -10.88
N PRO A 343 8.08 15.35 -11.25
CA PRO A 343 8.49 16.64 -10.72
C PRO A 343 8.09 16.77 -9.25
N VAL A 344 9.08 16.97 -8.37
CA VAL A 344 8.86 17.10 -6.92
C VAL A 344 9.70 18.25 -6.35
N THR A 345 9.06 19.14 -5.58
CA THR A 345 9.74 20.26 -4.87
C THR A 345 10.58 19.76 -3.69
N LYS A 346 11.50 20.58 -3.17
CA LYS A 346 12.35 20.18 -2.04
C LYS A 346 11.53 19.89 -0.77
N GLU A 347 10.47 20.66 -0.56
CA GLU A 347 9.52 20.52 0.54
C GLU A 347 8.78 19.18 0.45
N ARG A 348 8.34 18.81 -0.75
CA ARG A 348 7.67 17.53 -1.00
C ARG A 348 8.60 16.34 -0.88
N LYS A 349 9.83 16.42 -1.38
CA LYS A 349 10.84 15.35 -1.18
C LYS A 349 11.16 15.15 0.30
N LYS A 350 11.20 16.24 1.10
CA LYS A 350 11.38 16.14 2.55
C LYS A 350 10.16 15.56 3.27
N ALA A 351 8.94 15.93 2.88
CA ALA A 351 7.71 15.42 3.50
C ALA A 351 7.47 13.93 3.20
N TYR A 352 7.78 13.49 1.97
CA TYR A 352 7.51 12.14 1.48
C TYR A 352 8.79 11.35 1.17
N ASP A 353 9.89 11.64 1.88
CA ASP A 353 11.19 11.01 1.64
C ASP A 353 11.06 9.48 1.60
N GLY A 354 10.41 8.87 2.60
CA GLY A 354 10.07 7.44 2.61
C GLY A 354 9.32 6.98 1.35
N THR A 355 8.05 7.39 1.18
CA THR A 355 7.20 6.90 0.08
C THR A 355 7.80 7.20 -1.30
N PHE A 356 8.19 8.44 -1.58
CA PHE A 356 8.69 8.82 -2.90
C PHE A 356 10.02 8.12 -3.25
N PHE A 357 10.94 7.97 -2.29
CA PHE A 357 12.18 7.25 -2.54
C PHE A 357 11.92 5.76 -2.80
N GLN A 358 11.06 5.14 -1.99
CA GLN A 358 10.79 3.70 -2.04
C GLN A 358 9.92 3.27 -3.22
N GLN A 359 8.91 4.07 -3.58
CA GLN A 359 7.94 3.78 -4.63
C GLN A 359 8.23 4.52 -5.96
N GLY A 360 9.12 5.53 -5.96
CA GLY A 360 9.52 6.28 -7.15
C GLY A 360 10.99 6.12 -7.47
N THR A 361 11.88 6.71 -6.68
CA THR A 361 13.33 6.75 -6.96
C THR A 361 13.95 5.35 -7.14
N LEU A 362 13.54 4.38 -6.32
CA LEU A 362 13.99 2.98 -6.40
C LEU A 362 13.23 2.11 -7.41
N ALA A 363 12.12 2.58 -7.99
CA ALA A 363 11.25 1.74 -8.82
C ALA A 363 11.98 1.08 -10.01
N PRO A 364 12.87 1.77 -10.77
CA PRO A 364 13.59 1.11 -11.87
C PRO A 364 14.57 0.04 -11.37
N ALA A 365 15.23 0.26 -10.24
CA ALA A 365 16.12 -0.75 -9.67
C ALA A 365 15.32 -1.99 -9.24
N LYS A 366 14.18 -1.81 -8.55
CA LYS A 366 13.28 -2.89 -8.14
C LYS A 366 12.73 -3.67 -9.36
N MET A 367 12.40 -2.98 -10.46
CA MET A 367 11.96 -3.61 -11.71
C MET A 367 13.06 -4.50 -12.33
N GLU A 368 14.29 -3.99 -12.45
CA GLU A 368 15.43 -4.76 -12.97
C GLU A 368 15.78 -5.96 -12.05
N MET A 369 15.70 -5.79 -10.72
CA MET A 369 15.85 -6.87 -9.74
C MET A 369 14.80 -7.97 -9.91
N ALA A 370 13.55 -7.61 -10.17
CA ALA A 370 12.44 -8.56 -10.34
C ALA A 370 12.67 -9.51 -11.54
N PHE A 371 13.22 -8.98 -12.64
CA PHE A 371 13.64 -9.78 -13.80
C PHE A 371 15.00 -10.50 -13.60
N GLY A 372 15.74 -10.17 -12.54
CA GLY A 372 17.09 -10.70 -12.28
C GLY A 372 18.18 -10.08 -13.15
N TYR A 373 17.95 -8.88 -13.70
CA TYR A 373 18.93 -8.10 -14.46
C TYR A 373 19.82 -7.28 -13.50
N TRP A 374 20.66 -8.00 -12.76
CA TRP A 374 21.43 -7.45 -11.64
C TRP A 374 22.40 -6.34 -12.05
N ASP A 375 23.03 -6.45 -13.22
CA ASP A 375 23.92 -5.42 -13.78
C ASP A 375 23.18 -4.10 -14.02
N LYS A 376 21.97 -4.16 -14.60
CA LYS A 376 21.12 -2.98 -14.80
C LYS A 376 20.58 -2.42 -13.48
N ALA A 377 20.22 -3.29 -12.54
CA ALA A 377 19.80 -2.87 -11.19
C ALA A 377 20.92 -2.09 -10.48
N VAL A 378 22.17 -2.55 -10.55
CA VAL A 378 23.35 -1.82 -10.06
C VAL A 378 23.46 -0.45 -10.74
N VAL A 379 23.37 -0.38 -12.07
CA VAL A 379 23.41 0.89 -12.82
C VAL A 379 22.29 1.86 -12.41
N GLN A 380 21.09 1.37 -12.09
CA GLN A 380 20.00 2.22 -11.60
C GLN A 380 20.27 2.74 -10.18
N LEU A 381 20.79 1.89 -9.29
CA LEU A 381 21.13 2.27 -7.91
C LEU A 381 22.31 3.24 -7.84
N GLU A 382 23.30 3.12 -8.72
CA GLU A 382 24.46 4.03 -8.76
C GLU A 382 24.11 5.43 -9.29
N LYS A 383 23.08 5.56 -10.13
CA LYS A 383 22.54 6.86 -10.56
C LYS A 383 21.88 7.65 -9.42
N ILE A 384 21.50 7.00 -8.33
CA ILE A 384 20.92 7.66 -7.15
C ILE A 384 22.05 8.23 -6.30
N LEU A 385 22.32 9.52 -6.52
CA LEU A 385 23.34 10.30 -5.82
C LEU A 385 22.69 11.15 -4.73
N ASP A 386 23.32 11.23 -3.56
CA ASP A 386 22.93 12.17 -2.50
C ASP A 386 23.41 13.59 -2.85
N LYS A 387 22.67 14.23 -3.75
CA LYS A 387 22.83 15.65 -4.07
C LYS A 387 21.88 16.47 -3.21
N ASP A 388 22.43 17.49 -2.55
CA ASP A 388 21.72 18.51 -1.78
C ASP A 388 20.89 18.00 -0.57
N THR A 389 21.29 16.85 -0.02
CA THR A 389 20.70 16.16 1.16
C THR A 389 19.17 16.03 1.08
N VAL A 390 18.71 15.67 -0.12
CA VAL A 390 17.31 15.61 -0.49
C VAL A 390 16.59 14.38 0.08
N TYR A 391 17.34 13.31 0.35
CA TYR A 391 16.84 12.07 0.95
C TYR A 391 17.42 11.88 2.35
N SER A 392 16.71 11.16 3.23
CA SER A 392 17.29 10.82 4.53
C SER A 392 18.47 9.86 4.40
N VAL A 393 19.33 9.90 5.42
CA VAL A 393 20.39 8.90 5.60
C VAL A 393 19.81 7.48 5.59
N SER A 394 18.62 7.27 6.18
CA SER A 394 17.89 6.00 6.18
C SER A 394 17.65 5.44 4.77
N ASN A 395 17.09 6.26 3.88
CA ASN A 395 16.81 5.87 2.51
C ASN A 395 18.10 5.64 1.69
N MET A 396 19.09 6.51 1.85
CA MET A 396 20.38 6.36 1.19
C MET A 396 21.11 5.08 1.64
N ASP A 397 21.08 4.77 2.93
CA ASP A 397 21.64 3.55 3.50
C ASP A 397 20.88 2.30 3.05
N PHE A 398 19.55 2.35 2.96
CA PHE A 398 18.77 1.24 2.42
C PHE A 398 19.15 0.95 0.96
N LYS A 399 19.27 2.00 0.15
CA LYS A 399 19.76 1.94 -1.23
C LYS A 399 21.20 1.41 -1.31
N ASN A 400 22.07 1.75 -0.37
CA ASN A 400 23.45 1.25 -0.31
C ASN A 400 23.49 -0.25 0.05
N GLY A 401 22.63 -0.72 0.95
CA GLY A 401 22.42 -2.14 1.24
C GLY A 401 21.93 -2.91 0.01
N LEU A 402 20.92 -2.39 -0.69
CA LEU A 402 20.44 -2.96 -1.96
C LEU A 402 21.53 -2.98 -3.04
N LEU A 403 22.40 -1.97 -3.10
CA LEU A 403 23.50 -1.90 -4.06
C LEU A 403 24.56 -2.98 -3.78
N LEU A 404 24.90 -3.24 -2.52
CA LEU A 404 25.80 -4.34 -2.15
C LEU A 404 25.21 -5.70 -2.54
N PHE A 405 23.91 -5.92 -2.26
CA PHE A 405 23.19 -7.12 -2.67
C PHE A 405 23.21 -7.32 -4.20
N CYS A 406 22.79 -6.29 -4.96
CA CYS A 406 22.72 -6.39 -6.43
C CYS A 406 24.11 -6.61 -7.05
N LYS A 407 25.16 -5.96 -6.53
CA LYS A 407 26.55 -6.23 -6.97
C LYS A 407 26.98 -7.66 -6.65
N GLY A 408 26.62 -8.20 -5.48
CA GLY A 408 26.90 -9.59 -5.13
C GLY A 408 26.25 -10.57 -6.10
N MET A 409 24.96 -10.35 -6.40
CA MET A 409 24.21 -11.19 -7.35
C MET A 409 24.70 -11.07 -8.80
N ASP A 410 25.14 -9.88 -9.22
CA ASP A 410 25.80 -9.65 -10.51
C ASP A 410 27.17 -10.36 -10.60
N ALA A 411 27.97 -10.30 -9.53
CA ALA A 411 29.24 -11.01 -9.44
C ALA A 411 29.05 -12.54 -9.54
N LEU A 412 28.03 -13.11 -8.88
CA LEU A 412 27.66 -14.52 -9.05
C LEU A 412 27.23 -14.85 -10.48
N ALA A 413 26.39 -14.02 -11.10
CA ALA A 413 25.96 -14.20 -12.49
C ALA A 413 27.14 -14.17 -13.50
N LYS A 414 28.25 -13.51 -13.13
CA LYS A 414 29.50 -13.44 -13.89
C LYS A 414 30.55 -14.47 -13.46
N GLY A 415 30.20 -15.43 -12.59
CA GLY A 415 31.10 -16.48 -12.10
C GLY A 415 32.20 -15.99 -11.14
N LYS A 416 32.11 -14.76 -10.63
CA LYS A 416 33.13 -14.12 -9.80
C LYS A 416 32.90 -14.37 -8.31
N LEU A 417 33.03 -15.63 -7.89
CA LEU A 417 32.70 -16.07 -6.54
C LEU A 417 33.40 -15.26 -5.42
N ASN A 418 34.69 -14.96 -5.57
CA ASN A 418 35.44 -14.19 -4.57
C ASN A 418 34.92 -12.75 -4.41
N GLU A 419 34.52 -12.10 -5.51
CA GLU A 419 33.95 -10.74 -5.51
C GLU A 419 32.58 -10.76 -4.84
N ALA A 420 31.74 -11.75 -5.15
CA ALA A 420 30.44 -11.95 -4.52
C ALA A 420 30.55 -12.17 -2.99
N THR A 421 31.48 -13.03 -2.55
CA THR A 421 31.74 -13.28 -1.12
C THR A 421 32.22 -12.02 -0.40
N GLN A 422 33.08 -11.21 -1.01
CA GLN A 422 33.50 -9.93 -0.43
C GLN A 422 32.32 -8.96 -0.30
N LEU A 423 31.44 -8.88 -1.30
CA LEU A 423 30.25 -8.04 -1.29
C LEU A 423 29.21 -8.50 -0.24
N SER A 424 29.04 -9.81 -0.06
CA SER A 424 28.21 -10.38 1.00
C SER A 424 28.74 -10.03 2.39
N ASN A 425 30.06 -10.19 2.62
CA ASN A 425 30.69 -9.81 3.88
C ASN A 425 30.55 -8.31 4.16
N ASN A 426 30.62 -7.47 3.12
CA ASN A 426 30.39 -6.02 3.24
C ASN A 426 28.93 -5.69 3.61
N LEU A 427 27.96 -6.42 3.07
CA LEU A 427 26.54 -6.27 3.40
C LEU A 427 26.24 -6.70 4.84
N ASP A 428 26.75 -7.85 5.28
CA ASP A 428 26.62 -8.29 6.68
C ASP A 428 27.28 -7.30 7.65
N ALA A 429 28.49 -6.83 7.34
CA ALA A 429 29.16 -5.83 8.17
C ALA A 429 28.42 -4.48 8.18
N PHE A 430 27.74 -4.12 7.09
CA PHE A 430 26.87 -2.94 7.02
C PHE A 430 25.61 -3.10 7.88
N LEU A 431 24.94 -4.24 7.81
CA LEU A 431 23.75 -4.54 8.62
C LEU A 431 24.09 -4.64 10.11
N TRP A 432 25.20 -5.29 10.47
CA TRP A 432 25.70 -5.37 11.84
C TRP A 432 26.02 -3.98 12.43
N ARG A 433 26.67 -3.09 11.66
CA ARG A 433 26.94 -1.72 12.13
C ARG A 433 25.64 -0.96 12.40
N ASN A 434 24.66 -1.05 11.51
CA ASN A 434 23.33 -0.46 11.71
C ASN A 434 22.67 -0.99 12.99
N GLU A 435 22.63 -2.32 13.17
CA GLU A 435 22.03 -2.96 14.36
C GLU A 435 22.74 -2.54 15.66
N LYS A 436 24.07 -2.35 15.65
CA LYS A 436 24.83 -1.90 16.83
C LYS A 436 24.83 -0.39 17.06
N GLN A 437 24.39 0.39 16.07
CA GLN A 437 24.12 1.83 16.21
C GLN A 437 22.67 2.13 16.63
N ALA A 438 21.87 1.12 16.94
CA ALA A 438 20.50 1.24 17.46
C ALA A 438 20.39 2.24 18.63
N GLY A 439 19.79 3.39 18.37
CA GLY A 439 19.79 4.57 19.24
C GLY A 439 19.48 5.85 18.45
N LYS A 440 19.86 7.02 18.97
CA LYS A 440 19.68 8.32 18.28
C LYS A 440 20.42 8.43 16.93
N ASP A 441 21.41 7.57 16.72
CA ASP A 441 22.30 7.59 15.55
C ASP A 441 22.04 6.40 14.59
N SER A 442 21.00 5.60 14.84
CA SER A 442 20.58 4.51 13.96
C SER A 442 19.97 5.07 12.69
N THR A 443 20.57 4.77 11.53
CA THR A 443 20.07 5.33 10.26
C THR A 443 18.91 4.54 9.69
N LEU A 444 18.91 3.20 9.76
CA LEU A 444 17.83 2.35 9.25
C LEU A 444 16.69 2.11 10.26
N SER A 445 15.45 2.14 9.78
CA SER A 445 14.27 1.64 10.51
C SER A 445 14.17 0.11 10.38
N LYS A 446 13.53 -0.57 11.35
CA LYS A 446 13.27 -2.03 11.27
C LYS A 446 12.60 -2.44 9.95
N TRP A 447 11.65 -1.62 9.47
CA TRP A 447 10.92 -1.85 8.22
C TRP A 447 11.82 -1.86 6.97
N LEU A 448 12.85 -1.00 6.93
CA LEU A 448 13.87 -1.02 5.87
C LEU A 448 14.95 -2.10 6.11
N GLN A 449 15.24 -2.43 7.36
CA GLN A 449 16.26 -3.42 7.71
C GLN A 449 15.83 -4.86 7.37
N ASN A 450 14.56 -5.22 7.58
CA ASN A 450 14.07 -6.60 7.38
C ASN A 450 14.20 -7.10 5.92
N PRO A 451 13.86 -6.32 4.86
CA PRO A 451 14.14 -6.70 3.48
C PRO A 451 15.64 -6.87 3.17
N LEU A 452 16.52 -6.08 3.81
CA LEU A 452 17.97 -6.24 3.62
C LEU A 452 18.55 -7.46 4.36
N ASN A 453 18.03 -7.80 5.53
CA ASN A 453 18.37 -9.04 6.24
C ASN A 453 18.01 -10.27 5.37
N THR A 454 16.82 -10.22 4.73
CA THR A 454 16.37 -11.22 3.75
C THR A 454 17.35 -11.31 2.57
N ALA A 455 17.72 -10.16 1.99
CA ALA A 455 18.66 -10.07 0.88
C ALA A 455 20.06 -10.63 1.21
N SER A 456 20.57 -10.38 2.42
CA SER A 456 21.88 -10.93 2.82
C SER A 456 21.84 -12.46 2.91
N LEU A 457 20.80 -13.03 3.53
CA LEU A 457 20.66 -14.49 3.60
C LEU A 457 20.47 -15.12 2.21
N GLU A 458 19.74 -14.47 1.30
CA GLU A 458 19.62 -14.93 -0.09
C GLU A 458 20.98 -14.94 -0.80
N LEU A 459 21.75 -13.86 -0.72
CA LEU A 459 23.08 -13.76 -1.33
C LEU A 459 24.05 -14.81 -0.76
N GLN A 460 24.08 -14.98 0.57
CA GLN A 460 24.88 -16.03 1.22
C GLN A 460 24.48 -17.44 0.74
N GLY A 461 23.17 -17.69 0.62
CA GLY A 461 22.65 -18.95 0.08
C GLY A 461 23.07 -19.19 -1.37
N CYS A 462 22.99 -18.16 -2.22
CA CYS A 462 23.43 -18.23 -3.62
C CYS A 462 24.94 -18.46 -3.74
N ILE A 463 25.77 -17.80 -2.91
CA ILE A 463 27.22 -18.06 -2.82
C ILE A 463 27.48 -19.54 -2.51
N LYS A 464 26.80 -20.10 -1.50
CA LYS A 464 26.94 -21.53 -1.16
C LYS A 464 26.43 -22.47 -2.25
N SER A 465 25.47 -22.03 -3.07
CA SER A 465 25.04 -22.77 -4.25
C SER A 465 26.11 -22.79 -5.35
N GLU A 466 26.82 -21.67 -5.59
CA GLU A 466 27.93 -21.64 -6.56
C GLU A 466 29.19 -22.37 -6.06
N GLU A 467 29.42 -22.43 -4.74
CA GLU A 467 30.45 -23.28 -4.12
C GLU A 467 30.17 -24.79 -4.24
N GLY A 468 28.97 -25.19 -4.70
CA GLY A 468 28.52 -26.58 -4.68
C GLY A 468 28.11 -27.10 -3.29
N ASN A 469 28.10 -26.23 -2.26
CA ASN A 469 27.67 -26.56 -0.90
C ASN A 469 26.14 -26.46 -0.77
N TYR A 470 25.44 -27.31 -1.53
CA TYR A 470 23.98 -27.25 -1.68
C TYR A 470 23.23 -27.43 -0.35
N ALA A 471 23.74 -28.25 0.58
CA ALA A 471 23.09 -28.46 1.87
C ALA A 471 23.04 -27.17 2.71
N GLN A 472 24.13 -26.41 2.75
CA GLN A 472 24.15 -25.11 3.45
C GLN A 472 23.41 -24.03 2.65
N ALA A 473 23.47 -24.06 1.32
CA ALA A 473 22.74 -23.14 0.44
C ALA A 473 21.22 -23.23 0.66
N ILE A 474 20.67 -24.44 0.61
CA ILE A 474 19.24 -24.72 0.84
C ILE A 474 18.82 -24.20 2.22
N LYS A 475 19.57 -24.53 3.29
CA LYS A 475 19.26 -24.08 4.66
C LYS A 475 19.23 -22.55 4.81
N LEU A 476 20.12 -21.83 4.12
CA LEU A 476 20.13 -20.37 4.11
C LEU A 476 18.94 -19.80 3.32
N LEU A 477 18.62 -20.40 2.18
CA LEU A 477 17.53 -19.96 1.30
C LEU A 477 16.14 -20.27 1.86
N GLU A 478 15.96 -21.39 2.57
CA GLU A 478 14.74 -21.70 3.34
C GLU A 478 14.53 -20.66 4.46
N LYS A 479 15.61 -20.27 5.16
CA LYS A 479 15.54 -19.21 6.18
C LYS A 479 15.21 -17.85 5.56
N ALA A 480 15.83 -17.51 4.42
CA ALA A 480 15.56 -16.28 3.69
C ALA A 480 14.13 -16.24 3.15
N GLN A 481 13.62 -17.34 2.58
CA GLN A 481 12.22 -17.44 2.12
C GLN A 481 11.24 -17.30 3.28
N LYS A 482 11.52 -17.91 4.42
CA LYS A 482 10.72 -17.71 5.62
C LYS A 482 10.69 -16.24 6.04
N GLN A 483 11.83 -15.56 6.08
CA GLN A 483 11.88 -14.13 6.39
C GLN A 483 11.15 -13.27 5.35
N GLU A 484 11.23 -13.61 4.05
CA GLU A 484 10.50 -12.93 2.97
C GLU A 484 8.98 -13.02 3.15
N LEU A 485 8.47 -14.19 3.57
CA LEU A 485 7.05 -14.39 3.89
C LEU A 485 6.66 -13.68 5.21
N GLU A 486 7.56 -13.64 6.20
CA GLU A 486 7.38 -12.90 7.46
C GLU A 486 7.47 -11.36 7.28
N LEU A 487 7.84 -10.84 6.10
CA LEU A 487 7.62 -9.42 5.74
C LEU A 487 6.12 -9.07 5.60
N GLY A 488 5.26 -10.09 5.49
CA GLY A 488 3.81 -9.95 5.47
C GLY A 488 3.22 -9.63 4.10
N TYR A 489 1.89 -9.50 4.07
CA TYR A 489 1.17 -9.01 2.90
C TYR A 489 1.47 -7.52 2.68
N GLY A 490 1.77 -7.16 1.43
CA GLY A 490 2.09 -5.80 1.05
C GLY A 490 2.07 -5.64 -0.46
N GLU A 491 1.54 -4.51 -0.91
CA GLU A 491 1.20 -4.30 -2.31
C GLU A 491 1.67 -2.91 -2.79
N PRO A 492 2.68 -2.83 -3.67
CA PRO A 492 3.47 -3.95 -4.21
C PRO A 492 4.31 -4.67 -3.13
N PRO A 493 4.74 -5.92 -3.38
CA PRO A 493 5.58 -6.67 -2.45
C PRO A 493 6.85 -5.92 -2.04
N LEU A 494 7.18 -5.95 -0.74
CA LEU A 494 8.37 -5.29 -0.19
C LEU A 494 9.68 -5.87 -0.75
N TYR A 495 9.67 -7.14 -1.12
CA TYR A 495 10.80 -7.84 -1.72
C TYR A 495 10.53 -8.10 -3.21
N ALA A 496 11.29 -7.44 -4.08
CA ALA A 496 10.97 -7.33 -5.51
C ALA A 496 11.02 -8.65 -6.31
N ARG A 497 11.71 -9.68 -5.78
CA ARG A 497 11.83 -11.00 -6.40
C ARG A 497 11.75 -12.09 -5.33
N PRO A 498 10.77 -13.00 -5.36
CA PRO A 498 10.60 -14.01 -4.31
C PRO A 498 11.83 -14.92 -4.13
N VAL A 499 12.27 -15.13 -2.90
CA VAL A 499 13.48 -15.91 -2.57
C VAL A 499 13.35 -17.38 -3.02
N ALA A 500 12.13 -17.90 -3.07
CA ALA A 500 11.82 -19.24 -3.59
C ALA A 500 12.39 -19.49 -5.01
N VAL A 501 12.62 -18.43 -5.80
CA VAL A 501 13.27 -18.52 -7.10
C VAL A 501 14.74 -18.97 -6.99
N SER A 502 15.47 -18.43 -6.02
CA SER A 502 16.87 -18.78 -5.76
C SER A 502 16.99 -20.15 -5.07
N LEU A 503 16.02 -20.50 -4.22
CA LEU A 503 15.89 -21.84 -3.65
C LEU A 503 15.66 -22.90 -4.74
N ALA A 504 14.72 -22.68 -5.67
CA ALA A 504 14.43 -23.61 -6.75
C ALA A 504 15.66 -23.84 -7.65
N ARG A 505 16.36 -22.77 -8.05
CA ARG A 505 17.62 -22.84 -8.81
C ARG A 505 18.73 -23.59 -8.07
N THR A 506 18.77 -23.50 -6.74
CA THR A 506 19.73 -24.25 -5.91
C THR A 506 19.38 -25.75 -5.90
N HIS A 507 18.09 -26.11 -5.83
CA HIS A 507 17.66 -27.49 -6.00
C HIS A 507 17.96 -28.04 -7.40
N GLU A 508 17.81 -27.24 -8.47
CA GLU A 508 18.23 -27.63 -9.83
C GLU A 508 19.73 -27.96 -9.89
N LYS A 509 20.59 -27.08 -9.36
CA LYS A 509 22.05 -27.31 -9.31
C LYS A 509 22.44 -28.54 -8.47
N ALA A 510 21.67 -28.83 -7.43
CA ALA A 510 21.81 -30.03 -6.60
C ALA A 510 21.24 -31.32 -7.25
N GLY A 511 20.66 -31.25 -8.46
CA GLY A 511 19.97 -32.38 -9.10
C GLY A 511 18.65 -32.78 -8.43
N GLN A 512 18.14 -31.96 -7.51
CA GLN A 512 16.92 -32.19 -6.73
C GLN A 512 15.68 -31.66 -7.48
N TRP A 513 15.49 -32.13 -8.72
CA TRP A 513 14.51 -31.60 -9.66
C TRP A 513 13.08 -31.49 -9.11
N ASP A 514 12.65 -32.47 -8.34
CA ASP A 514 11.28 -32.49 -7.81
C ASP A 514 11.07 -31.42 -6.74
N LYS A 515 12.09 -31.15 -5.91
CA LYS A 515 12.07 -30.02 -4.95
C LYS A 515 12.12 -28.65 -5.65
N ALA A 516 12.82 -28.54 -6.77
CA ALA A 516 12.77 -27.33 -7.59
C ALA A 516 11.35 -27.09 -8.14
N LEU A 517 10.69 -28.15 -8.62
CA LEU A 517 9.30 -28.10 -9.07
C LEU A 517 8.34 -27.78 -7.92
N ASP A 518 8.54 -28.32 -6.71
CA ASP A 518 7.73 -27.96 -5.53
C ASP A 518 7.83 -26.47 -5.19
N ALA A 519 9.05 -25.89 -5.22
CA ALA A 519 9.26 -24.46 -5.02
C ALA A 519 8.60 -23.60 -6.12
N TYR A 520 8.65 -24.04 -7.38
CA TYR A 520 7.93 -23.36 -8.47
C TYR A 520 6.41 -23.51 -8.39
N ASN A 521 5.90 -24.67 -7.96
CA ASN A 521 4.47 -24.88 -7.70
C ASN A 521 3.98 -24.02 -6.54
N ALA A 522 4.78 -23.83 -5.49
CA ALA A 522 4.49 -22.88 -4.42
C ALA A 522 4.44 -21.43 -4.93
N LEU A 523 5.31 -21.05 -5.86
CA LEU A 523 5.26 -19.75 -6.52
C LEU A 523 4.00 -19.58 -7.38
N LEU A 524 3.55 -20.59 -8.12
CA LEU A 524 2.30 -20.52 -8.89
C LEU A 524 1.05 -20.41 -8.01
N LYS A 525 1.08 -20.85 -6.75
CA LYS A 525 -0.02 -20.61 -5.79
C LYS A 525 -0.11 -19.15 -5.34
N ARG A 526 1.03 -18.45 -5.26
CA ARG A 526 1.10 -17.03 -4.86
C ARG A 526 0.98 -16.08 -6.06
N PHE A 527 1.44 -16.51 -7.23
CA PHE A 527 1.45 -15.77 -8.49
C PHE A 527 0.94 -16.67 -9.64
N PRO A 528 -0.38 -16.92 -9.71
CA PRO A 528 -0.95 -17.79 -10.74
C PRO A 528 -0.66 -17.28 -12.14
N ASN A 529 -0.41 -18.19 -13.09
CA ASN A 529 -0.06 -17.87 -14.49
C ASN A 529 1.22 -17.04 -14.71
N SER A 530 2.05 -16.80 -13.69
CA SER A 530 3.29 -16.02 -13.80
C SER A 530 4.23 -16.55 -14.88
N VAL A 531 4.50 -15.74 -15.92
CA VAL A 531 5.28 -16.12 -17.12
C VAL A 531 6.66 -16.65 -16.74
N TYR A 532 7.34 -15.98 -15.80
CA TYR A 532 8.65 -16.39 -15.29
C TYR A 532 8.63 -17.82 -14.73
N VAL A 533 7.57 -18.19 -14.00
CA VAL A 533 7.52 -19.48 -13.30
C VAL A 533 7.25 -20.62 -14.28
N TYR A 534 6.37 -20.43 -15.26
CA TYR A 534 6.20 -21.41 -16.34
C TYR A 534 7.48 -21.60 -17.17
N HIS A 535 8.22 -20.53 -17.47
CA HIS A 535 9.52 -20.64 -18.16
C HIS A 535 10.54 -21.43 -17.33
N ALA A 536 10.63 -21.16 -16.03
CA ALA A 536 11.54 -21.87 -15.15
C ALA A 536 11.19 -23.37 -15.02
N MET A 537 9.91 -23.72 -14.83
CA MET A 537 9.45 -25.11 -14.81
C MET A 537 9.70 -25.83 -16.13
N LEU A 538 9.50 -25.14 -17.27
CA LEU A 538 9.77 -25.71 -18.60
C LEU A 538 11.24 -26.12 -18.73
N ASN A 539 12.18 -25.27 -18.29
CA ASN A 539 13.60 -25.59 -18.31
C ASN A 539 13.92 -26.84 -17.45
N VAL A 540 13.28 -27.00 -16.29
CA VAL A 540 13.43 -28.22 -15.46
C VAL A 540 12.94 -29.47 -16.19
N TYR A 541 11.76 -29.45 -16.81
CA TYR A 541 11.24 -30.60 -17.54
C TYR A 541 12.02 -30.92 -18.83
N VAL A 542 12.64 -29.91 -19.47
CA VAL A 542 13.64 -30.12 -20.54
C VAL A 542 14.84 -30.91 -20.05
N GLN A 543 15.36 -30.64 -18.85
CA GLN A 543 16.44 -31.45 -18.25
C GLN A 543 15.97 -32.86 -17.86
N LYS A 544 14.75 -33.01 -17.31
CA LYS A 544 14.13 -34.31 -17.01
C LYS A 544 13.77 -35.13 -18.27
N ASN A 545 13.78 -34.53 -19.47
CA ASN A 545 13.33 -35.13 -20.74
C ASN A 545 11.88 -35.66 -20.69
N ASP A 546 10.96 -34.90 -20.11
CA ASP A 546 9.52 -35.22 -20.04
C ASP A 546 8.75 -34.53 -21.18
N PRO A 547 8.46 -35.20 -22.33
CA PRO A 547 7.89 -34.55 -23.50
C PRO A 547 6.46 -34.04 -23.28
N ASP A 548 5.67 -34.71 -22.43
CA ASP A 548 4.28 -34.34 -22.16
C ASP A 548 4.24 -33.07 -21.30
N LYS A 549 5.07 -32.99 -20.25
CA LYS A 549 5.17 -31.78 -19.41
C LYS A 549 5.82 -30.60 -20.14
N ILE A 550 6.79 -30.86 -21.02
CA ILE A 550 7.33 -29.82 -21.92
C ILE A 550 6.18 -29.23 -22.75
N LYS A 551 5.41 -30.06 -23.46
CA LYS A 551 4.31 -29.61 -24.32
C LYS A 551 3.21 -28.87 -23.53
N GLU A 552 2.86 -29.34 -22.33
CA GLU A 552 1.91 -28.67 -21.44
C GLU A 552 2.38 -27.26 -21.07
N LEU A 553 3.65 -27.12 -20.67
CA LEU A 553 4.23 -25.84 -20.25
C LEU A 553 4.53 -24.90 -21.41
N GLU A 554 4.84 -25.41 -22.62
CA GLU A 554 4.96 -24.58 -23.83
C GLU A 554 3.63 -23.90 -24.18
N ILE A 555 2.49 -24.59 -24.01
CA ILE A 555 1.15 -24.02 -24.21
C ILE A 555 0.89 -22.93 -23.16
N LYS A 556 1.04 -23.26 -21.86
CA LYS A 556 0.82 -22.32 -20.76
C LYS A 556 1.72 -21.08 -20.85
N LEU A 557 3.00 -21.27 -21.17
CA LEU A 557 3.95 -20.17 -21.37
C LEU A 557 3.56 -19.29 -22.55
N LYS A 558 3.11 -19.87 -23.67
CA LYS A 558 2.66 -19.12 -24.85
C LYS A 558 1.39 -18.29 -24.56
N GLU A 559 0.48 -18.82 -23.74
CA GLU A 559 -0.74 -18.12 -23.33
C GLU A 559 -0.42 -16.98 -22.36
N ALA A 560 0.37 -17.25 -21.32
CA ALA A 560 0.78 -16.25 -20.34
C ALA A 560 1.65 -15.14 -20.95
N SER A 561 2.62 -15.48 -21.82
CA SER A 561 3.52 -14.49 -22.45
C SER A 561 2.90 -13.73 -23.63
N LYS A 562 1.60 -13.90 -23.91
CA LYS A 562 0.90 -13.33 -25.07
C LYS A 562 1.04 -11.80 -25.18
N TYR A 563 1.13 -11.10 -24.05
CA TYR A 563 1.26 -9.64 -23.97
C TYR A 563 2.64 -9.18 -23.50
N GLY A 564 3.52 -10.11 -23.13
CA GLY A 564 4.88 -9.84 -22.67
C GLY A 564 5.86 -9.48 -23.79
N ASP A 565 7.05 -9.03 -23.41
CA ASP A 565 8.10 -8.68 -24.34
C ASP A 565 8.65 -9.92 -25.07
N LYS A 566 8.73 -9.82 -26.40
CA LYS A 566 9.21 -10.92 -27.25
C LYS A 566 10.68 -11.24 -26.96
N GLY A 567 10.94 -12.52 -26.67
CA GLY A 567 12.29 -13.06 -26.53
C GLY A 567 12.84 -13.12 -25.10
N ILE A 568 12.20 -12.49 -24.11
CA ILE A 568 12.64 -12.57 -22.71
C ILE A 568 12.55 -14.01 -22.17
N TYR A 569 11.43 -14.67 -22.44
CA TYR A 569 11.17 -16.05 -22.03
C TYR A 569 11.21 -17.01 -23.22
N ALA A 570 12.20 -16.84 -24.09
CA ALA A 570 12.40 -17.74 -25.23
C ALA A 570 12.61 -19.19 -24.76
N ILE A 571 11.95 -20.13 -25.43
CA ILE A 571 12.15 -21.57 -25.21
C ILE A 571 13.57 -21.92 -25.67
N ALA A 572 14.36 -22.49 -24.77
CA ALA A 572 15.69 -22.98 -25.11
C ALA A 572 15.57 -24.18 -26.06
N LYS A 573 15.76 -23.94 -27.36
CA LYS A 573 15.92 -25.04 -28.33
C LYS A 573 17.14 -25.87 -27.91
N LYS A 574 16.98 -27.20 -27.85
CA LYS A 574 18.09 -28.12 -27.57
C LYS A 574 19.29 -27.78 -28.47
N ARG A 575 20.46 -27.66 -27.84
CA ARG A 575 21.76 -27.72 -28.52
C ARG A 575 22.16 -29.17 -28.72
#